data_AF-A0A957M7G9-F1
#
_entry.id   AF-A0A957M7G9-F1
#
_cell.length_a   1.000
_cell.length_b   1.000
_cell.length_c   1.000
_cell.angle_alpha   90.00
_cell.angle_beta   90.00
_cell.angle_gamma   90.00
#
_symmetry.space_group_name_H-M   'P 1'
#
loop_
_entity.id
_entity.type
_entity.pdbx_description
1 polymer ?
#
loop_
_entity_poly.entity_id
_entity_poly.type
_entity_poly.pdbx_seq_one_letter_code
_entity_poly.pdbx_strand_id
1 'polypeptide(L)'
;MSPATSDKESATQAQPPAGDKTTGRSHQGQILDRQLARRLAVQALFEIDSVGHLPGDVVDARLANPDPNDSGPDPDVAVSDTASTFLRFLVAGVVTNRGALDDMIGRYAPEWPVNQLAIIDRNVLRLALFELGCGQLQTPPKVVINEAVELAKRFGSDNSPRFVNGVLGSALDEVQRKPF
;
A
#
# COMPACT_ATOMS: atom_id res chain seq x y z
N MET A 1 4.54 -78.44 29.30
CA MET A 1 5.35 -77.71 28.30
C MET A 1 4.75 -76.32 28.15
N SER A 2 5.52 -75.29 28.51
CA SER A 2 5.31 -73.86 28.18
C SER A 2 5.25 -73.65 26.64
N PRO A 3 4.96 -72.44 26.09
CA PRO A 3 4.84 -71.13 26.75
C PRO A 3 3.73 -70.17 26.24
N ALA A 4 3.57 -69.06 26.97
CA ALA A 4 3.37 -67.66 26.54
C ALA A 4 2.38 -67.32 25.40
N THR A 5 1.49 -66.36 25.65
CA THR A 5 1.72 -64.95 25.23
C THR A 5 0.76 -63.99 25.95
N SER A 6 1.34 -62.91 26.43
CA SER A 6 0.71 -61.78 27.09
C SER A 6 0.51 -60.70 26.03
N ASP A 7 -0.74 -60.40 25.68
CA ASP A 7 -1.03 -59.31 24.75
C ASP A 7 -0.96 -57.98 25.49
N LYS A 8 0.09 -57.22 25.13
CA LYS A 8 0.30 -55.83 25.52
C LYS A 8 -0.68 -54.94 24.76
N GLU A 9 -1.51 -54.21 25.52
CA GLU A 9 -2.19 -53.01 25.04
C GLU A 9 -1.15 -52.02 24.48
N SER A 10 -1.15 -51.87 23.16
CA SER A 10 -0.34 -50.88 22.45
C SER A 10 -1.14 -49.59 22.33
N ALA A 11 -0.91 -48.67 23.27
CA ALA A 11 -1.38 -47.30 23.16
C ALA A 11 -0.73 -46.64 21.93
N THR A 12 -1.52 -46.45 20.87
CA THR A 12 -1.15 -45.64 19.71
C THR A 12 -1.04 -44.18 20.17
N GLN A 13 0.19 -43.66 20.26
CA GLN A 13 0.43 -42.23 20.37
C GLN A 13 0.01 -41.56 19.06
N ALA A 14 -1.13 -40.86 19.09
CA ALA A 14 -1.52 -39.97 18.01
C ALA A 14 -0.57 -38.76 17.99
N GLN A 15 0.21 -38.65 16.93
CA GLN A 15 0.94 -37.43 16.58
C GLN A 15 -0.07 -36.28 16.40
N PRO A 16 0.16 -35.07 16.94
CA PRO A 16 -0.69 -33.93 16.62
C PRO A 16 -0.61 -33.61 15.11
N PRO A 17 -1.70 -33.17 14.48
CA PRO A 17 -1.69 -32.85 13.06
C PRO A 17 -0.70 -31.73 12.77
N ALA A 18 0.09 -31.92 11.72
CA ALA A 18 0.99 -30.91 11.18
C ALA A 18 0.20 -29.61 10.93
N GLY A 19 0.66 -28.52 11.55
CA GLY A 19 0.05 -27.20 11.40
C GLY A 19 -0.11 -26.83 9.93
N ASP A 20 -1.30 -26.36 9.59
CA ASP A 20 -1.69 -25.92 8.27
C ASP A 20 -0.78 -24.77 7.79
N LYS A 21 0.15 -25.09 6.88
CA LYS A 21 1.07 -24.12 6.25
C LYS A 21 0.39 -23.24 5.19
N THR A 22 -0.92 -23.40 4.98
CA THR A 22 -1.68 -22.72 3.91
C THR A 22 -2.00 -21.26 4.28
N THR A 23 -2.10 -20.93 5.57
CA THR A 23 -2.47 -19.58 6.06
C THR A 23 -1.34 -18.55 5.97
N GLY A 24 -0.06 -18.97 6.01
CA GLY A 24 1.09 -18.06 5.98
C GLY A 24 1.48 -17.55 4.58
N ARG A 25 1.18 -18.33 3.53
CA ARG A 25 1.50 -17.97 2.13
C ARG A 25 0.55 -16.91 1.55
N SER A 26 -0.67 -16.81 2.07
CA SER A 26 -1.71 -15.88 1.57
C SER A 26 -1.58 -14.46 2.14
N HIS A 27 -1.21 -14.31 3.42
CA HIS A 27 -1.07 -12.98 4.05
C HIS A 27 0.16 -12.21 3.52
N GLN A 28 1.29 -12.89 3.34
CA GLN A 28 2.49 -12.27 2.76
C GLN A 28 2.26 -11.80 1.32
N GLY A 29 1.55 -12.61 0.51
CA GLY A 29 1.18 -12.23 -0.85
C GLY A 29 0.28 -10.98 -0.89
N GLN A 30 -0.71 -10.91 0.01
CA GLN A 30 -1.56 -9.72 0.13
C GLN A 30 -0.78 -8.46 0.52
N ILE A 31 0.20 -8.58 1.43
CA ILE A 31 1.07 -7.44 1.78
C ILE A 31 1.83 -6.95 0.55
N LEU A 32 2.47 -7.86 -0.18
CA LEU A 32 3.25 -7.53 -1.39
C LEU A 32 2.38 -6.89 -2.47
N ASP A 33 1.16 -7.40 -2.68
CA ASP A 33 0.19 -6.82 -3.63
C ASP A 33 -0.19 -5.39 -3.25
N ARG A 34 -0.43 -5.14 -1.95
CA ARG A 34 -0.77 -3.79 -1.45
C ARG A 34 0.41 -2.83 -1.60
N GLN A 35 1.62 -3.28 -1.30
CA GLN A 35 2.84 -2.48 -1.43
C GLN A 35 3.14 -2.14 -2.90
N LEU A 36 3.00 -3.12 -3.80
CA LEU A 36 3.13 -2.93 -5.24
C LEU A 36 2.10 -1.91 -5.74
N ALA A 37 0.83 -2.10 -5.42
CA ALA A 37 -0.24 -1.20 -5.86
C ALA A 37 -0.03 0.25 -5.39
N ARG A 38 0.39 0.48 -4.13
CA ARG A 38 0.69 1.83 -3.63
C ARG A 38 1.85 2.49 -4.36
N ARG A 39 2.91 1.72 -4.62
CA ARG A 39 4.06 2.19 -5.38
C ARG A 39 3.64 2.64 -6.79
N LEU A 40 2.90 1.78 -7.50
CA LEU A 40 2.38 2.09 -8.83
C LEU A 40 1.43 3.29 -8.80
N ALA A 41 0.62 3.43 -7.75
CA ALA A 41 -0.28 4.57 -7.58
C ALA A 41 0.48 5.89 -7.46
N VAL A 42 1.56 5.95 -6.67
CA VAL A 42 2.38 7.18 -6.56
C VAL A 42 3.02 7.53 -7.90
N GLN A 43 3.55 6.55 -8.63
CA GLN A 43 4.12 6.77 -9.98
C GLN A 43 3.06 7.29 -10.96
N ALA A 44 1.87 6.67 -10.97
CA ALA A 44 0.76 7.09 -11.81
C ALA A 44 0.30 8.52 -11.47
N LEU A 45 0.10 8.82 -10.19
CA LEU A 45 -0.31 10.15 -9.73
C LEU A 45 0.74 11.21 -10.04
N PHE A 46 2.04 10.88 -9.97
CA PHE A 46 3.11 11.78 -10.38
C PHE A 46 3.01 12.13 -11.87
N GLU A 47 2.82 11.12 -12.75
CA GLU A 47 2.68 11.34 -14.20
C GLU A 47 1.43 12.17 -14.52
N ILE A 48 0.30 11.87 -13.88
CA ILE A 48 -0.95 12.63 -14.00
C ILE A 48 -0.74 14.09 -13.59
N ASP A 49 -0.05 14.35 -12.47
CA ASP A 49 0.14 15.71 -11.96
C ASP A 49 1.19 16.53 -12.72
N SER A 50 2.23 15.87 -13.25
CA SER A 50 3.35 16.53 -13.92
C SER A 50 3.11 16.74 -15.41
N VAL A 51 2.43 15.80 -16.07
CA VAL A 51 2.21 15.81 -17.53
C VAL A 51 0.74 16.05 -17.90
N GLY A 52 -0.21 15.66 -17.02
CA GLY A 52 -1.65 15.81 -17.30
C GLY A 52 -2.25 14.68 -18.15
N HIS A 53 -1.59 13.52 -18.21
CA HIS A 53 -2.12 12.34 -18.89
C HIS A 53 -3.41 11.82 -18.24
N LEU A 54 -4.24 11.14 -19.04
CA LEU A 54 -5.50 10.58 -18.55
C LEU A 54 -5.23 9.46 -17.54
N PRO A 55 -5.89 9.46 -16.36
CA PRO A 55 -5.61 8.48 -15.32
C PRO A 55 -5.76 7.02 -15.75
N GLY A 56 -6.73 6.72 -16.63
CA GLY A 56 -6.93 5.38 -17.17
C GLY A 56 -5.72 4.88 -17.96
N ASP A 57 -5.27 5.68 -18.93
CA ASP A 57 -4.13 5.37 -19.80
C ASP A 57 -2.84 5.16 -18.97
N VAL A 58 -2.61 6.02 -17.98
CA VAL A 58 -1.45 5.91 -17.09
C VAL A 58 -1.50 4.63 -16.27
N VAL A 59 -2.66 4.28 -15.70
CA VAL A 59 -2.83 3.05 -14.93
C VAL A 59 -2.60 1.81 -15.80
N ASP A 60 -3.16 1.80 -17.01
CA ASP A 60 -2.98 0.68 -17.95
C ASP A 60 -1.50 0.55 -18.35
N ALA A 61 -0.79 1.66 -18.57
CA ALA A 61 0.65 1.66 -18.81
C ALA A 61 1.45 1.11 -17.61
N ARG A 62 1.09 1.46 -16.37
CA ARG A 62 1.74 0.92 -15.16
C ARG A 62 1.46 -0.57 -14.96
N LEU A 63 0.30 -1.08 -15.38
CA LEU A 63 0.00 -2.50 -15.31
C LEU A 63 0.75 -3.31 -16.37
N ALA A 64 0.96 -2.72 -17.55
CA ALA A 64 1.77 -3.32 -18.60
C ALA A 64 3.28 -3.28 -18.28
N ASN A 65 3.74 -2.25 -17.57
CA ASN A 65 5.12 -2.10 -17.11
C ASN A 65 5.20 -1.57 -15.66
N PRO A 66 5.13 -2.47 -14.65
CA PRO A 66 5.03 -2.10 -13.24
C PRO A 66 6.36 -1.78 -12.54
N ASP A 67 7.49 -1.96 -13.20
CA ASP A 67 8.77 -1.50 -12.64
C ASP A 67 9.68 -1.09 -13.79
N PRO A 68 9.37 0.04 -14.45
CA PRO A 68 10.13 0.48 -15.60
C PRO A 68 11.58 0.72 -15.19
N ASN A 69 12.51 -0.01 -15.83
CA ASN A 69 13.93 0.15 -15.59
C ASN A 69 14.54 1.03 -16.69
N ASP A 70 15.13 2.17 -16.31
CA ASP A 70 15.80 3.06 -17.27
C ASP A 70 17.10 2.46 -17.83
N SER A 71 17.65 1.41 -17.20
CA SER A 71 19.00 0.90 -17.50
C SER A 71 19.05 -0.59 -17.89
N GLY A 72 17.93 -1.22 -18.23
CA GLY A 72 17.91 -2.64 -18.60
C GLY A 72 16.53 -3.14 -18.99
N PRO A 73 16.37 -4.44 -19.33
CA PRO A 73 15.06 -5.01 -19.55
C PRO A 73 14.22 -4.90 -18.27
N ASP A 74 12.94 -4.59 -18.43
CA ASP A 74 12.00 -4.51 -17.31
C ASP A 74 11.96 -5.86 -16.59
N PRO A 75 11.99 -5.86 -15.24
CA PRO A 75 11.86 -7.10 -14.49
C PRO A 75 10.48 -7.72 -14.76
N ASP A 76 10.43 -9.05 -14.84
CA ASP A 76 9.18 -9.80 -15.00
C ASP A 76 8.38 -9.77 -13.67
N VAL A 77 7.72 -8.65 -13.43
CA VAL A 77 6.86 -8.43 -12.27
C VAL A 77 5.43 -8.59 -12.74
N ALA A 78 4.86 -9.77 -12.53
CA ALA A 78 3.43 -9.99 -12.75
C ALA A 78 2.62 -9.21 -11.71
N VAL A 79 1.68 -8.37 -12.17
CA VAL A 79 0.71 -7.72 -11.30
C VAL A 79 -0.48 -8.65 -11.12
N SER A 80 -0.79 -9.04 -9.88
CA SER A 80 -1.99 -9.82 -9.59
C SER A 80 -3.26 -9.02 -9.84
N ASP A 81 -4.39 -9.70 -10.09
CA ASP A 81 -5.69 -9.05 -10.20
C ASP A 81 -6.05 -8.23 -8.95
N THR A 82 -5.63 -8.70 -7.78
CA THR A 82 -5.79 -8.00 -6.49
C THR A 82 -5.02 -6.69 -6.47
N ALA A 83 -3.74 -6.71 -6.86
CA ALA A 83 -2.90 -5.52 -6.94
C ALA A 83 -3.43 -4.54 -8.00
N SER A 84 -3.85 -5.04 -9.16
CA SER A 84 -4.43 -4.25 -10.24
C SER A 84 -5.72 -3.54 -9.82
N THR A 85 -6.63 -4.27 -9.18
CA THR A 85 -7.89 -3.71 -8.65
C THR A 85 -7.61 -2.65 -7.59
N PHE A 86 -6.66 -2.90 -6.69
CA PHE A 86 -6.33 -1.94 -5.65
C PHE A 86 -5.63 -0.69 -6.21
N LEU A 87 -4.74 -0.83 -7.20
CA LEU A 87 -4.13 0.30 -7.91
C LEU A 87 -5.20 1.21 -8.52
N ARG A 88 -6.13 0.63 -9.29
CA ARG A 88 -7.24 1.37 -9.92
C ARG A 88 -8.07 2.10 -8.88
N PHE A 89 -8.38 1.43 -7.77
CA PHE A 89 -9.12 2.01 -6.66
C PHE A 89 -8.41 3.22 -6.05
N LEU A 90 -7.11 3.09 -5.76
CA LEU A 90 -6.30 4.16 -5.17
C LEU A 90 -6.22 5.39 -6.09
N VAL A 91 -5.87 5.19 -7.37
CA VAL A 91 -5.70 6.29 -8.32
C VAL A 91 -7.03 6.99 -8.57
N ALA A 92 -8.11 6.25 -8.83
CA ALA A 92 -9.42 6.83 -9.05
C ALA A 92 -9.91 7.61 -7.82
N GLY A 93 -9.70 7.06 -6.62
CA GLY A 93 -10.05 7.68 -5.36
C GLY A 93 -9.33 9.00 -5.12
N VAL A 94 -8.02 9.02 -5.32
CA VAL A 94 -7.21 10.25 -5.18
C VAL A 94 -7.60 11.30 -6.22
N VAL A 95 -7.75 10.92 -7.49
CA VAL A 95 -8.11 11.86 -8.56
C VAL A 95 -9.49 12.48 -8.29
N THR A 96 -10.47 11.67 -7.88
CA THR A 96 -11.83 12.13 -7.60
C THR A 96 -11.87 13.10 -6.41
N ASN A 97 -11.08 12.83 -5.37
CA ASN A 97 -11.09 13.60 -4.12
C ASN A 97 -9.97 14.63 -4.03
N ARG A 98 -9.28 14.91 -5.14
CA ARG A 98 -8.05 15.73 -5.18
C ARG A 98 -8.19 17.06 -4.45
N GLY A 99 -9.27 17.80 -4.70
CA GLY A 99 -9.51 19.10 -4.06
C GLY A 99 -9.62 19.00 -2.54
N ALA A 100 -10.44 18.07 -2.04
CA ALA A 100 -10.62 17.86 -0.61
C ALA A 100 -9.33 17.37 0.08
N LEU A 101 -8.56 16.52 -0.59
CA LEU A 101 -7.25 16.06 -0.12
C LEU A 101 -6.24 17.22 -0.07
N ASP A 102 -6.20 18.07 -1.09
CA ASP A 102 -5.35 19.27 -1.12
C ASP A 102 -5.72 20.25 -0.01
N ASP A 103 -7.02 20.49 0.21
CA ASP A 103 -7.48 21.36 1.30
C ASP A 103 -7.04 20.83 2.67
N MET A 104 -7.09 19.51 2.87
CA MET A 104 -6.63 18.87 4.10
C MET A 104 -5.10 19.01 4.24
N ILE A 105 -4.34 18.76 3.18
CA ILE A 105 -2.88 18.96 3.18
C ILE A 105 -2.55 20.40 3.54
N GLY A 106 -3.24 21.39 2.98
CA GLY A 106 -3.01 22.80 3.26
C GLY A 106 -3.23 23.20 4.72
N ARG A 107 -4.18 22.54 5.42
CA ARG A 107 -4.39 22.76 6.86
C ARG A 107 -3.24 22.24 7.73
N TYR A 108 -2.61 21.13 7.31
CA TYR A 108 -1.60 20.43 8.10
C TYR A 108 -0.15 20.65 7.65
N ALA A 109 0.05 21.27 6.49
CA ALA A 109 1.34 21.74 5.98
C ALA A 109 1.32 23.26 5.73
N PRO A 110 1.06 24.10 6.75
CA PRO A 110 0.74 25.53 6.56
C PRO A 110 1.93 26.37 6.07
N GLU A 111 3.16 25.88 6.22
CA GLU A 111 4.37 26.60 5.78
C GLU A 111 4.46 26.73 4.26
N TRP A 112 3.83 25.82 3.52
CA TRP A 112 3.92 25.77 2.06
C TRP A 112 2.54 25.62 1.43
N PRO A 113 2.14 26.51 0.50
CA PRO A 113 1.00 26.26 -0.36
C PRO A 113 1.12 24.88 -1.02
N VAL A 114 0.03 24.13 -1.08
CA VAL A 114 0.05 22.73 -1.55
C VAL A 114 0.62 22.59 -2.97
N ASN A 115 0.41 23.59 -3.82
CA ASN A 115 0.96 23.62 -5.18
C ASN A 115 2.49 23.82 -5.23
N GLN A 116 3.12 24.28 -4.14
CA GLN A 116 4.57 24.45 -4.01
C GLN A 116 5.26 23.23 -3.39
N LEU A 117 4.50 22.30 -2.82
CA LEU A 117 5.04 21.02 -2.37
C LEU A 117 5.60 20.25 -3.57
N ALA A 118 6.70 19.52 -3.34
CA ALA A 118 7.21 18.56 -4.31
C ALA A 118 6.08 17.62 -4.74
N ILE A 119 5.96 17.39 -6.05
CA ILE A 119 4.85 16.61 -6.63
C ILE A 119 4.77 15.21 -5.99
N ILE A 120 5.93 14.60 -5.74
CA ILE A 120 6.03 13.31 -5.03
C ILE A 120 5.44 13.40 -3.62
N ASP A 121 5.91 14.34 -2.79
CA ASP A 121 5.44 14.48 -1.40
C ASP A 121 3.94 14.75 -1.35
N ARG A 122 3.44 15.63 -2.22
CA ARG A 122 2.01 15.92 -2.36
C ARG A 122 1.21 14.66 -2.71
N ASN A 123 1.67 13.86 -3.67
CA ASN A 123 0.96 12.66 -4.09
C ASN A 123 1.03 11.53 -3.06
N VAL A 124 2.14 11.39 -2.33
CA VAL A 124 2.25 10.48 -1.19
C VAL A 124 1.25 10.86 -0.09
N LEU A 125 1.16 12.15 0.24
CA LEU A 125 0.20 12.66 1.22
C LEU A 125 -1.25 12.42 0.78
N ARG A 126 -1.58 12.75 -0.47
CA ARG A 126 -2.93 12.51 -1.03
C ARG A 126 -3.31 11.03 -0.96
N LEU A 127 -2.40 10.15 -1.35
CA LEU A 127 -2.63 8.70 -1.33
C LEU A 127 -2.89 8.21 0.09
N ALA A 128 -2.04 8.60 1.04
CA ALA A 128 -2.16 8.19 2.43
C ALA A 128 -3.43 8.74 3.09
N LEU A 129 -3.75 10.01 2.89
CA LEU A 129 -4.98 10.62 3.40
C LEU A 129 -6.21 9.96 2.78
N PHE A 130 -6.19 9.66 1.47
CA PHE A 130 -7.25 8.92 0.81
C PHE A 130 -7.48 7.56 1.47
N GLU A 131 -6.41 6.80 1.70
CA GLU A 131 -6.50 5.49 2.35
C GLU A 131 -7.00 5.59 3.80
N LEU A 132 -6.52 6.58 4.58
CA LEU A 132 -6.93 6.79 5.97
C LEU A 132 -8.40 7.19 6.11
N GLY A 133 -8.93 7.97 5.15
CA GLY A 133 -10.33 8.39 5.12
C GLY A 133 -11.26 7.34 4.53
N CYS A 134 -10.73 6.33 3.84
CA CYS A 134 -11.55 5.32 3.20
C CYS A 134 -11.99 4.24 4.20
N GLY A 135 -13.19 4.38 4.77
CA GLY A 135 -13.74 3.41 5.73
C GLY A 135 -13.95 1.99 5.18
N GLN A 136 -13.95 1.81 3.85
CA GLN A 136 -13.98 0.48 3.22
C GLN A 136 -12.64 -0.26 3.38
N LEU A 137 -11.52 0.46 3.55
CA LEU A 137 -10.21 -0.15 3.77
C LEU A 137 -10.04 -0.52 5.24
N GLN A 138 -9.84 -1.80 5.51
CA GLN A 138 -9.51 -2.32 6.85
C GLN A 138 -8.01 -2.23 7.16
N THR A 139 -7.29 -1.31 6.51
CA THR A 139 -5.84 -1.15 6.71
C THR A 139 -5.61 -0.35 7.99
N PRO A 140 -4.85 -0.86 8.97
CA PRO A 140 -4.57 -0.11 10.19
C PRO A 140 -3.88 1.23 9.88
N PRO A 141 -4.28 2.35 10.50
CA PRO A 141 -3.70 3.67 10.20
C PRO A 141 -2.18 3.73 10.28
N LYS A 142 -1.61 3.05 11.28
CA LYS A 142 -0.15 2.95 11.45
C LYS A 142 0.54 2.31 10.25
N VAL A 143 -0.10 1.34 9.59
CA VAL A 143 0.43 0.70 8.38
C VAL A 143 0.40 1.69 7.22
N VAL A 144 -0.72 2.41 7.02
CA VAL A 144 -0.83 3.42 5.96
C VAL A 144 0.24 4.50 6.12
N ILE A 145 0.44 5.02 7.33
CA ILE A 145 1.47 6.02 7.63
C ILE A 145 2.87 5.47 7.37
N ASN A 146 3.16 4.25 7.82
CA ASN A 146 4.46 3.62 7.58
C ASN A 146 4.76 3.44 6.09
N GLU A 147 3.80 2.93 5.32
CA GLU A 147 3.93 2.76 3.87
C GLU A 147 4.12 4.10 3.15
N ALA A 148 3.41 5.16 3.57
CA ALA A 148 3.60 6.50 3.04
C ALA A 148 5.03 7.03 3.29
N VAL A 149 5.58 6.78 4.48
CA VAL A 149 6.95 7.15 4.83
C VAL A 149 7.97 6.37 3.99
N GLU A 150 7.76 5.08 3.75
CA GLU A 150 8.62 4.28 2.88
C GLU A 150 8.57 4.74 1.41
N LEU A 151 7.39 5.13 0.90
CA LEU A 151 7.25 5.73 -0.42
C LEU A 151 7.99 7.08 -0.51
N ALA A 152 7.90 7.91 0.53
CA ALA A 152 8.61 9.17 0.62
C ALA A 152 10.14 8.96 0.65
N LYS A 153 10.64 7.92 1.31
CA LYS A 153 12.07 7.54 1.25
C LYS A 153 12.49 7.09 -0.14
N ARG A 154 11.63 6.36 -0.83
CA ARG A 154 11.94 5.77 -2.14
C ARG A 154 11.99 6.82 -3.25
N PHE A 155 11.08 7.79 -3.23
CA PHE A 155 10.90 8.73 -4.35
C PHE A 155 11.14 10.19 -4.01
N GLY A 156 11.13 10.55 -2.72
CA GLY A 156 11.29 11.93 -2.27
C GLY A 156 12.74 12.34 -2.04
N SER A 157 12.91 13.45 -1.34
CA SER A 157 14.21 13.93 -0.85
C SER A 157 14.52 13.38 0.54
N ASP A 158 15.73 13.64 1.04
CA ASP A 158 16.14 13.25 2.41
C ASP A 158 15.20 13.77 3.51
N ASN A 159 14.52 14.90 3.26
CA ASN A 159 13.59 15.51 4.21
C ASN A 159 12.15 14.98 4.09
N SER A 160 11.81 14.36 2.95
CA SER A 160 10.45 13.91 2.64
C SER A 160 9.87 12.93 3.67
N PRO A 161 10.60 11.93 4.19
CA PRO A 161 10.06 10.98 5.17
C PRO A 161 9.61 11.65 6.47
N ARG A 162 10.40 12.61 6.97
CA ARG A 162 10.09 13.36 8.19
C ARG A 162 8.88 14.26 7.98
N PHE A 163 8.84 14.95 6.84
CA PHE A 163 7.73 15.82 6.46
C PHE A 163 6.41 15.05 6.35
N VAL A 164 6.37 13.97 5.57
CA VAL A 164 5.17 13.14 5.39
C VAL A 164 4.68 12.58 6.73
N ASN A 165 5.58 12.04 7.55
CA ASN A 165 5.20 11.51 8.87
C ASN A 165 4.59 12.59 9.78
N GLY A 166 5.16 13.80 9.76
CA GLY A 166 4.64 14.94 10.55
C GLY A 166 3.23 15.33 10.14
N VAL A 167 3.00 15.53 8.84
CA VAL A 167 1.69 15.93 8.30
C VAL A 167 0.63 14.86 8.59
N LEU A 168 0.91 13.58 8.30
CA LEU A 168 -0.05 12.50 8.53
C LEU A 168 -0.33 12.27 10.02
N GLY A 169 0.69 12.42 10.88
CA GLY A 169 0.51 12.34 12.33
C GLY A 169 -0.42 13.42 12.87
N SER A 170 -0.36 14.64 12.31
CA SER A 170 -1.25 15.74 12.69
C SER A 170 -2.66 15.62 12.08
N ALA A 171 -2.78 15.06 10.88
CA ALA A 171 -4.05 14.95 10.16
C ALA A 171 -4.92 13.74 10.56
N LEU A 172 -4.35 12.75 11.24
CA LEU A 172 -4.97 11.44 11.49
C LEU A 172 -6.36 11.54 12.14
N ASP A 173 -6.50 12.31 13.22
CA ASP A 173 -7.76 12.41 13.95
C ASP A 173 -8.88 13.06 13.10
N GLU A 174 -8.51 14.01 12.25
CA GLU A 174 -9.49 14.69 11.39
C GLU A 174 -9.93 13.79 10.23
N VAL A 175 -8.99 13.17 9.52
CA VAL A 175 -9.30 12.34 8.35
C VAL A 175 -10.17 11.13 8.71
N GLN A 176 -10.00 10.57 9.92
CA GLN A 176 -10.82 9.45 10.39
C GLN A 176 -12.23 9.87 10.82
N ARG A 177 -12.41 11.11 11.29
CA ARG A 177 -13.70 11.64 11.75
C ARG A 177 -14.50 12.27 10.61
N LYS A 178 -13.82 12.89 9.66
CA LYS A 178 -14.38 13.58 8.49
C LYS A 178 -13.63 13.12 7.25
N PRO A 179 -13.95 11.93 6.74
CA PRO A 179 -13.50 11.56 5.41
C PRO A 179 -14.08 12.55 4.39
N PHE A 180 -13.28 12.84 3.36
CA PHE A 180 -13.60 13.76 2.27
C PHE A 180 -14.89 13.38 1.54
#